data_AF-A0A059WS24-F1
#
_entry.id   AF-A0A059WS24-F1
#
_cell.length_a   1.000
_cell.length_b   1.000
_cell.length_c   1.000
_cell.angle_alpha   90.00
_cell.angle_beta   90.00
_cell.angle_gamma   90.00
#
_symmetry.space_group_name_H-M   'P 1'
#
loop_
_entity.id
_entity.type
_entity.pdbx_description
1 polymer ?
#
loop_
_entity_poly.entity_id
_entity_poly.type
_entity_poly.pdbx_seq_one_letter_code
_entity_poly.pdbx_strand_id
1 'polypeptide(L)'
;MRTASQKSKRNLIAGIALAALMLALIFFSGRFDTGVKALLSSASPEDRMSEFPEIILWAWERPEDLRFINTDEVGVAFLARTIYLQNDKAIIRPRLQPLSVLPETKLIAVARIESNRSARLSPAERAQTVTAIAELARNETVAAIQIDFDARSSEREFYRDLLTDLRRELPSSADQWAVPR
;
A
#
# COMPACT_ATOMS: atom_id res chain seq x y z
N MET A 1 -39.68 -33.22 47.64
CA MET A 1 -38.91 -32.46 48.64
C MET A 1 -37.51 -32.18 48.06
N ARG A 2 -37.15 -30.90 47.89
CA ARG A 2 -35.86 -30.33 47.42
C ARG A 2 -35.36 -30.69 46.00
N THR A 3 -35.47 -29.75 45.04
CA THR A 3 -34.45 -29.53 43.97
C THR A 3 -34.65 -28.25 43.10
N ALA A 4 -35.52 -27.30 43.45
CA ALA A 4 -35.60 -26.02 42.71
C ALA A 4 -34.62 -24.92 43.22
N SER A 5 -34.08 -25.05 44.43
CA SER A 5 -33.24 -24.02 45.09
C SER A 5 -31.73 -24.09 44.74
N GLN A 6 -31.29 -25.16 44.06
CA GLN A 6 -29.86 -25.41 43.81
C GLN A 6 -29.35 -24.82 42.49
N LYS A 7 -30.24 -24.55 41.53
CA LYS A 7 -29.88 -23.97 40.21
C LYS A 7 -29.63 -22.45 40.30
N SER A 8 -30.35 -21.74 41.17
CA SER A 8 -30.20 -20.28 41.36
C SER A 8 -28.90 -19.90 42.09
N LYS A 9 -28.41 -20.72 43.03
CA LYS A 9 -27.15 -20.48 43.75
C LYS A 9 -25.89 -20.68 42.89
N ARG A 10 -25.95 -21.55 41.87
CA ARG A 10 -24.82 -21.76 40.93
C ARG A 10 -24.60 -20.57 39.99
N ASN A 11 -25.68 -19.89 39.57
CA ASN A 11 -25.59 -18.75 38.67
C ASN A 11 -25.16 -17.45 39.40
N LEU A 12 -25.39 -17.35 40.71
CA LEU A 12 -24.94 -16.21 41.52
C LEU A 12 -23.44 -16.28 41.88
N ILE A 13 -22.88 -17.49 42.08
CA ILE A 13 -21.44 -17.67 42.36
C ILE A 13 -20.59 -17.49 41.09
N ALA A 14 -21.09 -17.86 39.91
CA ALA A 14 -20.41 -17.63 38.65
C ALA A 14 -20.32 -16.13 38.27
N GLY A 15 -21.29 -15.31 38.69
CA GLY A 15 -21.29 -13.86 38.45
C GLY A 15 -20.32 -13.07 39.34
N ILE A 16 -20.06 -13.53 40.57
CA ILE A 16 -19.18 -12.82 41.53
C ILE A 16 -17.70 -13.16 41.28
N ALA A 17 -17.38 -14.36 40.78
CA ALA A 17 -16.01 -14.73 40.43
C ALA A 17 -15.47 -13.97 39.19
N LEU A 18 -16.34 -13.52 38.28
CA LEU A 18 -15.93 -12.81 37.07
C LEU A 18 -15.69 -11.30 37.31
N ALA A 19 -16.41 -10.69 38.25
CA ALA A 19 -16.21 -9.28 38.62
C ALA A 19 -14.94 -9.06 39.48
N ALA A 20 -14.54 -10.03 40.30
CA ALA A 20 -13.31 -9.95 41.09
C ALA A 20 -12.03 -10.13 40.25
N LEU A 21 -12.09 -10.86 39.13
CA LEU A 21 -10.97 -10.97 38.19
C LEU A 21 -10.83 -9.70 37.33
N MET A 22 -11.92 -8.97 37.08
CA MET A 22 -11.94 -7.70 36.32
C MET A 22 -11.51 -6.47 37.15
N LEU A 23 -11.54 -6.52 38.49
CA LEU A 23 -11.05 -5.41 39.32
C LEU A 23 -9.61 -5.58 39.84
N ALA A 24 -9.05 -6.80 39.83
CA ALA A 24 -7.68 -7.07 40.31
C ALA A 24 -6.57 -6.75 39.30
N LEU A 25 -6.89 -6.41 38.06
CA LEU A 25 -5.92 -5.93 37.05
C LEU A 25 -5.84 -4.39 36.96
N ILE A 26 -6.71 -3.67 37.68
CA ILE A 26 -6.78 -2.19 37.63
C ILE A 26 -6.02 -1.55 38.83
N PHE A 27 -5.56 -2.33 39.81
CA PHE A 27 -4.97 -1.79 41.04
C PHE A 27 -3.61 -2.39 41.48
N PHE A 28 -2.85 -3.02 40.57
CA PHE A 28 -1.45 -3.35 40.86
C PHE A 28 -0.48 -2.35 40.20
N SER A 29 -0.11 -1.36 41.02
CA SER A 29 1.15 -0.61 40.96
C SER A 29 1.45 0.17 39.68
N GLY A 30 1.02 1.43 39.67
CA GLY A 30 1.78 2.49 39.04
C GLY A 30 3.20 2.60 39.60
N ARG A 31 4.07 3.20 38.76
CA ARG A 31 5.51 3.49 38.92
C ARG A 31 6.46 2.36 38.53
N PHE A 32 6.49 2.03 37.24
CA PHE A 32 7.75 1.67 36.56
C PHE A 32 7.81 2.32 35.17
N ASP A 33 8.86 3.12 35.01
CA ASP A 33 9.59 3.49 33.80
C ASP A 33 8.88 4.20 32.64
N THR A 34 9.00 5.53 32.73
CA THR A 34 9.21 6.51 31.66
C THR A 34 10.30 6.16 30.61
N GLY A 35 10.74 4.89 30.50
CA GLY A 35 11.74 4.40 29.53
C GLY A 35 11.20 3.43 28.49
N VAL A 36 9.99 2.86 28.65
CA VAL A 36 9.44 1.87 27.69
C VAL A 36 8.72 2.54 26.50
N LYS A 37 8.23 3.79 26.65
CA LYS A 37 7.59 4.53 25.56
C LYS A 37 8.56 4.88 24.41
N ALA A 38 9.87 4.93 24.66
CA ALA A 38 10.88 5.18 23.64
C ALA A 38 11.29 3.93 22.85
N LEU A 39 11.00 2.73 23.36
CA LEU A 39 11.34 1.44 22.73
C LEU A 39 10.15 0.77 22.02
N LEU A 40 8.94 1.31 22.20
CA LEU A 40 7.73 0.93 21.45
C LEU A 40 7.40 1.93 20.33
N SER A 41 8.29 2.88 20.05
CA SER A 41 8.28 3.67 18.82
C SER A 41 9.06 2.94 17.70
N SER A 42 8.92 1.62 17.62
CA SER A 42 8.90 1.01 16.29
C SER A 42 7.65 1.59 15.65
N ALA A 43 7.81 2.60 14.80
CA ALA A 43 6.76 2.97 13.87
C ALA A 43 6.30 1.64 13.25
N SER A 44 5.11 1.18 13.65
CA SER A 44 4.40 0.23 12.82
C SER A 44 4.39 0.93 11.46
N PRO A 45 4.84 0.28 10.38
CA PRO A 45 4.78 0.89 9.07
C PRO A 45 3.34 1.37 8.90
N GLU A 46 3.11 2.66 9.09
CA GLU A 46 1.78 3.25 8.93
C GLU A 46 1.50 3.06 7.46
N ASP A 47 0.31 2.55 7.16
CA ASP A 47 -0.14 2.34 5.80
C ASP A 47 0.00 3.68 5.09
N ARG A 48 1.03 3.86 4.25
CA ARG A 48 1.27 5.15 3.58
C ARG A 48 0.08 5.54 2.71
N MET A 49 -0.78 4.59 2.36
CA MET A 49 -2.05 4.87 1.71
C MET A 49 -3.07 5.56 2.63
N SER A 50 -2.96 5.42 3.95
CA SER A 50 -3.77 6.18 4.90
C SER A 50 -3.45 7.68 4.92
N GLU A 51 -2.30 8.08 4.38
CA GLU A 51 -1.95 9.50 4.16
C GLU A 51 -2.52 10.06 2.85
N PHE A 52 -3.07 9.20 1.97
CA PHE A 52 -3.68 9.65 0.73
C PHE A 52 -5.13 10.07 0.97
N PRO A 53 -5.60 11.14 0.29
CA PRO A 53 -7.01 11.46 0.29
C PRO A 53 -7.86 10.32 -0.29
N GLU A 54 -9.11 10.21 0.16
CA GLU A 54 -10.03 9.15 -0.27
C GLU A 54 -10.36 9.20 -1.77
N ILE A 55 -10.31 10.41 -2.35
CA ILE A 55 -10.59 10.63 -3.77
C ILE A 55 -9.28 10.78 -4.52
N ILE A 56 -9.04 9.91 -5.49
CA ILE A 56 -7.89 9.98 -6.40
C ILE A 56 -8.38 10.20 -7.82
N LEU A 57 -8.00 11.33 -8.42
CA LEU A 57 -8.27 11.59 -9.84
C LEU A 57 -7.25 10.88 -10.73
N TRP A 58 -7.73 10.28 -11.82
CA TRP A 58 -6.89 9.60 -12.79
C TRP A 58 -6.59 10.50 -14.00
N ALA A 59 -5.34 10.92 -14.15
CA ALA A 59 -4.86 11.77 -15.23
C ALA A 59 -4.17 10.94 -16.32
N TRP A 60 -4.91 10.63 -17.40
CA TRP A 60 -4.39 9.91 -18.57
C TRP A 60 -3.47 10.79 -19.45
N GLU A 61 -2.97 10.26 -20.57
CA GLU A 61 -2.09 10.93 -21.55
C GLU A 61 -2.80 12.07 -22.32
N ARG A 62 -3.18 13.14 -21.61
CA ARG A 62 -3.75 14.38 -22.15
C ARG A 62 -3.32 15.58 -21.30
N PRO A 63 -3.28 16.81 -21.83
CA PRO A 63 -3.06 18.00 -21.01
C PRO A 63 -4.12 18.10 -19.93
N GLU A 64 -3.71 18.23 -18.67
CA GLU A 64 -4.61 18.39 -17.53
C GLU A 64 -4.11 19.54 -16.65
N ASP A 65 -5.02 20.43 -16.25
CA ASP A 65 -4.80 21.44 -15.23
C ASP A 65 -5.72 21.15 -14.05
N LEU A 66 -5.14 20.61 -12.98
CA LEU A 66 -5.84 20.20 -11.77
C LEU A 66 -5.48 21.12 -10.58
N ARG A 67 -4.95 22.32 -10.82
CA ARG A 67 -4.63 23.28 -9.74
C ARG A 67 -5.85 23.81 -8.98
N PHE A 68 -7.05 23.46 -9.43
CA PHE A 68 -8.31 23.83 -8.79
C PHE A 68 -8.78 22.86 -7.70
N ILE A 69 -8.13 21.69 -7.54
CA ILE A 69 -8.55 20.68 -6.57
C ILE A 69 -8.15 21.08 -5.14
N ASN A 70 -8.93 20.62 -4.16
CA ASN A 70 -8.55 20.67 -2.76
C ASN A 70 -7.57 19.53 -2.45
N THR A 71 -6.31 19.84 -2.16
CA THR A 71 -5.25 18.84 -1.97
C THR A 71 -5.38 18.02 -0.69
N ASP A 72 -6.19 18.48 0.28
CA ASP A 72 -6.48 17.73 1.51
C ASP A 72 -7.55 16.65 1.28
N GLU A 73 -8.37 16.80 0.24
CA GLU A 73 -9.49 15.91 -0.09
C GLU A 73 -9.26 15.08 -1.35
N VAL A 74 -8.36 15.52 -2.24
CA VAL A 74 -8.14 14.92 -3.56
C VAL A 74 -6.66 14.74 -3.87
N GLY A 75 -6.27 13.49 -4.14
CA GLY A 75 -4.98 13.13 -4.73
C GLY A 75 -5.07 12.93 -6.24
N VAL A 76 -3.92 12.77 -6.89
CA VAL A 76 -3.86 12.54 -8.34
C VAL A 76 -2.97 11.35 -8.65
N ALA A 77 -3.54 10.34 -9.30
CA ALA A 77 -2.78 9.33 -10.00
C ALA A 77 -2.60 9.80 -11.45
N PHE A 78 -1.39 9.70 -11.99
CA PHE A 78 -1.12 10.10 -13.37
C PHE A 78 -0.30 9.07 -14.12
N LEU A 79 -0.58 8.90 -15.41
CA LEU A 79 0.24 8.07 -16.27
C LEU A 79 1.62 8.74 -16.40
N ALA A 80 2.63 8.14 -15.77
CA ALA A 80 4.00 8.65 -15.78
C ALA A 80 4.81 8.07 -16.95
N ARG A 81 4.57 6.79 -17.27
CA ARG A 81 5.17 6.11 -18.44
C ARG A 81 4.34 4.91 -18.88
N THR A 82 4.47 4.58 -20.16
CA THR A 82 4.06 3.29 -20.74
C THR A 82 5.31 2.48 -21.08
N ILE A 83 5.33 1.22 -20.69
CA ILE A 83 6.43 0.27 -20.89
C ILE A 83 5.94 -0.81 -21.84
N TYR A 84 6.44 -0.79 -23.08
CA TYR A 84 6.06 -1.79 -24.08
C TYR A 84 7.06 -2.95 -24.07
N LEU A 85 6.59 -4.17 -23.80
CA LEU A 85 7.39 -5.39 -23.81
C LEU A 85 7.31 -6.05 -25.19
N GLN A 86 8.43 -5.98 -25.93
CA GLN A 86 8.52 -6.59 -27.25
C GLN A 86 9.97 -6.87 -27.66
N ASN A 87 10.18 -8.00 -28.34
CA ASN A 87 11.45 -8.37 -28.95
C ASN A 87 12.64 -8.34 -27.95
N ASP A 88 12.43 -8.92 -26.77
CA ASP A 88 13.42 -9.00 -25.68
C ASP A 88 13.84 -7.62 -25.16
N LYS A 89 12.97 -6.61 -25.28
CA LYS A 89 13.22 -5.24 -24.83
C LYS A 89 11.97 -4.61 -24.22
N ALA A 90 12.17 -3.85 -23.15
CA ALA A 90 11.20 -2.92 -22.62
C ALA A 90 11.43 -1.53 -23.23
N ILE A 91 10.49 -1.07 -24.07
CA ILE A 91 10.52 0.27 -24.67
C ILE A 91 9.79 1.22 -23.71
N ILE A 92 10.54 2.13 -23.12
CA ILE A 92 10.02 3.08 -22.13
C ILE A 92 9.58 4.36 -22.83
N ARG A 93 8.29 4.67 -22.75
CA ARG A 93 7.71 5.92 -23.26
C ARG A 93 7.23 6.75 -22.07
N PRO A 94 7.89 7.88 -21.73
CA PRO A 94 7.40 8.76 -20.69
C PRO A 94 6.09 9.44 -21.12
N ARG A 95 5.36 9.98 -20.15
CA ARG A 95 4.30 10.95 -20.40
C ARG A 95 4.85 12.12 -21.22
N LEU A 96 4.14 12.49 -22.28
CA LEU A 96 4.49 13.61 -23.17
C LEU A 96 3.52 14.79 -23.05
N GLN A 97 2.39 14.59 -22.37
CA GLN A 97 1.41 15.65 -22.12
C GLN A 97 1.64 16.33 -20.76
N PRO A 98 1.40 17.64 -20.65
CA PRO A 98 1.58 18.34 -19.38
C PRO A 98 0.57 17.89 -18.33
N LEU A 99 0.95 18.02 -17.07
CA LEU A 99 0.09 17.90 -15.89
C LEU A 99 0.42 19.07 -14.97
N SER A 100 -0.55 19.94 -14.73
CA SER A 100 -0.42 21.05 -13.78
C SER A 100 -1.18 20.74 -12.50
N VAL A 101 -0.48 20.70 -11.37
CA VAL A 101 -1.01 20.42 -10.03
C VAL A 101 -0.41 21.42 -9.04
N LEU A 102 -1.03 21.57 -7.87
CA LEU A 102 -0.40 22.32 -6.77
C LEU A 102 0.77 21.50 -6.17
N PRO A 103 1.85 22.12 -5.67
CA PRO A 103 3.00 21.42 -5.10
C PRO A 103 2.64 20.44 -3.97
N GLU A 104 1.58 20.71 -3.22
CA GLU A 104 1.10 19.93 -2.08
C GLU A 104 0.28 18.69 -2.50
N THR A 105 -0.05 18.58 -3.79
CA THR A 105 -0.87 17.47 -4.31
C THR A 105 -0.17 16.14 -4.09
N LYS A 106 -0.84 15.21 -3.39
CA LYS A 106 -0.35 13.83 -3.25
C LYS A 106 -0.43 13.11 -4.61
N LEU A 107 0.74 12.77 -5.16
CA LEU A 107 0.85 12.16 -6.48
C LEU A 107 1.15 10.65 -6.42
N ILE A 108 0.43 9.90 -7.25
CA ILE A 108 0.72 8.49 -7.57
C ILE A 108 1.24 8.42 -9.01
N ALA A 109 2.52 8.05 -9.18
CA ALA A 109 3.07 7.82 -10.51
C ALA A 109 2.66 6.44 -11.01
N VAL A 110 2.04 6.37 -12.18
CA VAL A 110 1.57 5.11 -12.73
C VAL A 110 2.43 4.68 -13.90
N ALA A 111 2.97 3.48 -13.80
CA ALA A 111 3.67 2.80 -14.88
C ALA A 111 2.73 1.78 -15.50
N ARG A 112 2.29 2.04 -16.73
CA ARG A 112 1.49 1.08 -17.50
C ARG A 112 2.39 0.14 -18.27
N ILE A 113 2.16 -1.16 -18.15
CA ILE A 113 2.88 -2.19 -18.91
C ILE A 113 1.96 -2.70 -20.01
N GLU A 114 2.48 -2.74 -21.23
CA GLU A 114 1.80 -3.27 -22.41
C GLU A 114 2.67 -4.35 -23.03
N SER A 115 2.10 -5.51 -23.34
CA SER A 115 2.83 -6.64 -23.90
C SER A 115 2.27 -7.05 -25.27
N ASN A 116 3.16 -7.49 -26.17
CA ASN A 116 2.71 -8.15 -27.39
C ASN A 116 2.12 -9.53 -27.05
N ARG A 117 0.85 -9.73 -27.41
CA ARG A 117 0.08 -10.93 -27.09
C ARG A 117 0.73 -12.24 -27.56
N SER A 118 1.58 -12.20 -28.58
CA SER A 118 2.14 -13.42 -29.17
C SER A 118 3.53 -13.79 -28.64
N ALA A 119 4.15 -12.93 -27.84
CA ALA A 119 5.53 -13.10 -27.37
C ALA A 119 5.58 -13.71 -25.96
N ARG A 120 6.54 -14.60 -25.73
CA ARG A 120 6.94 -15.01 -24.37
C ARG A 120 7.77 -13.88 -23.79
N LEU A 121 7.40 -13.40 -22.60
CA LEU A 121 8.14 -12.35 -21.91
C LEU A 121 9.46 -12.88 -21.36
N SER A 122 10.54 -12.10 -21.51
CA SER A 122 11.89 -12.53 -21.19
C SER A 122 12.45 -11.90 -19.90
N PRO A 123 13.48 -12.52 -19.27
CA PRO A 123 14.14 -11.94 -18.10
C PRO A 123 14.78 -10.57 -18.38
N ALA A 124 15.21 -10.30 -19.61
CA ALA A 124 15.78 -9.00 -20.00
C ALA A 124 14.70 -7.90 -19.99
N GLU A 125 13.51 -8.19 -20.53
CA GLU A 125 12.35 -7.30 -20.46
C GLU A 125 11.97 -7.01 -19.00
N ARG A 126 12.00 -8.04 -18.14
CA ARG A 126 11.73 -7.88 -16.70
C ARG A 126 12.73 -6.93 -16.05
N ALA A 127 14.02 -7.18 -16.20
CA ALA A 127 15.06 -6.37 -15.57
C ALA A 127 14.97 -4.88 -16.01
N GLN A 128 14.78 -4.64 -17.31
CA GLN A 128 14.60 -3.27 -17.82
C GLN A 128 13.33 -2.60 -17.29
N THR A 129 12.25 -3.36 -17.13
CA THR A 129 11.00 -2.86 -16.55
C THR A 129 11.16 -2.51 -15.07
N VAL A 130 11.85 -3.37 -14.30
CA VAL A 130 12.13 -3.12 -12.88
C VAL A 130 12.94 -1.83 -12.73
N THR A 131 14.05 -1.69 -13.46
CA THR A 131 14.86 -0.48 -13.45
C THR A 131 14.01 0.75 -13.76
N ALA A 132 13.21 0.70 -14.85
CA ALA A 132 12.36 1.82 -15.25
C ALA A 132 11.31 2.20 -14.20
N ILE A 133 10.73 1.24 -13.47
CA ILE A 133 9.77 1.55 -12.41
C ILE A 133 10.49 2.09 -11.17
N ALA A 134 11.65 1.54 -10.81
CA ALA A 134 12.44 2.00 -9.67
C ALA A 134 12.90 3.45 -9.82
N GLU A 135 13.11 3.96 -11.04
CA GLU A 135 13.43 5.37 -11.24
C GLU A 135 12.30 6.32 -10.83
N LEU A 136 11.04 5.88 -10.93
CA LEU A 136 9.90 6.69 -10.48
C LEU A 136 9.95 6.92 -8.97
N ALA A 137 10.49 5.96 -8.21
CA ALA A 137 10.57 6.06 -6.75
C ALA A 137 11.64 7.05 -6.28
N ARG A 138 12.54 7.45 -7.17
CA ARG A 138 13.56 8.47 -6.90
C ARG A 138 13.03 9.90 -7.06
N ASN A 139 11.79 10.06 -7.53
CA ASN A 139 11.17 11.37 -7.66
C ASN A 139 10.52 11.78 -6.33
N GLU A 140 11.07 12.79 -5.68
CA GLU A 140 10.60 13.29 -4.38
C GLU A 140 9.17 13.87 -4.42
N THR A 141 8.66 14.25 -5.59
CA THR A 141 7.28 14.75 -5.75
C THR A 141 6.25 13.61 -5.80
N VAL A 142 6.70 12.36 -5.98
CA VAL A 142 5.83 11.19 -6.07
C VAL A 142 5.75 10.50 -4.71
N ALA A 143 4.54 10.40 -4.16
CA ALA A 143 4.31 9.77 -2.86
C ALA A 143 4.09 8.24 -2.97
N ALA A 144 3.63 7.75 -4.13
CA ALA A 144 3.45 6.33 -4.38
C ALA A 144 3.61 5.96 -5.86
N ILE A 145 3.85 4.67 -6.13
CA ILE A 145 3.85 4.11 -7.48
C ILE A 145 2.71 3.12 -7.59
N GLN A 146 1.99 3.17 -8.71
CA GLN A 146 1.07 2.12 -9.11
C GLN A 146 1.59 1.47 -10.40
N ILE A 147 1.49 0.15 -10.45
CA ILE A 147 1.80 -0.64 -11.64
C ILE A 147 0.49 -1.07 -12.25
N ASP A 148 0.23 -0.60 -13.47
CA ASP A 148 -0.95 -0.92 -14.23
C ASP A 148 -0.58 -1.95 -15.30
N PHE A 149 -0.93 -3.22 -15.06
CA PHE A 149 -0.66 -4.29 -16.01
C PHE A 149 -1.83 -5.28 -16.07
N ASP A 150 -2.51 -5.30 -17.21
CA ASP A 150 -3.56 -6.25 -17.54
C ASP A 150 -2.98 -7.63 -17.90
N ALA A 151 -2.22 -8.21 -16.96
CA ALA A 151 -1.47 -9.44 -17.17
C ALA A 151 -2.38 -10.63 -17.49
N ARG A 152 -2.12 -11.29 -18.61
CA ARG A 152 -2.79 -12.55 -18.97
C ARG A 152 -2.30 -13.67 -18.07
N SER A 153 -3.03 -14.79 -18.04
CA SER A 153 -2.63 -15.96 -17.26
C SER A 153 -1.20 -16.45 -17.54
N SER A 154 -0.77 -16.40 -18.80
CA SER A 154 0.59 -16.75 -19.24
C SER A 154 1.68 -15.76 -18.80
N GLU A 155 1.30 -14.57 -18.35
CA GLU A 155 2.22 -13.48 -17.95
C GLU A 155 2.29 -13.31 -16.43
N ARG A 156 1.49 -14.06 -15.67
CA ARG A 156 1.44 -13.95 -14.20
C ARG A 156 2.76 -14.32 -13.52
N GLU A 157 3.49 -15.30 -14.06
CA GLU A 157 4.81 -15.66 -13.54
C GLU A 157 5.79 -14.51 -13.73
N PHE A 158 5.85 -13.95 -14.93
CA PHE A 158 6.62 -12.75 -15.22
C PHE A 158 6.25 -11.59 -14.28
N TYR A 159 4.96 -11.32 -14.10
CA TYR A 159 4.50 -10.21 -13.26
C TYR A 159 4.84 -10.43 -11.78
N ARG A 160 4.71 -11.65 -11.27
CA ARG A 160 5.10 -12.01 -9.90
C ARG A 160 6.59 -11.78 -9.66
N ASP A 161 7.41 -12.24 -10.60
CA ASP A 161 8.86 -12.05 -10.51
C ASP A 161 9.23 -10.57 -10.58
N LEU A 162 8.56 -9.80 -11.45
CA LEU A 162 8.75 -8.35 -11.55
C LEU A 162 8.46 -7.66 -10.22
N LEU A 163 7.33 -7.98 -9.57
CA LEU A 163 6.98 -7.43 -8.27
C LEU A 163 7.99 -7.81 -7.19
N THR A 164 8.50 -9.05 -7.25
CA THR A 164 9.51 -9.55 -6.30
C THR A 164 10.84 -8.82 -6.47
N ASP A 165 11.31 -8.66 -7.72
CA ASP A 165 12.55 -7.98 -8.04
C ASP A 165 12.45 -6.48 -7.71
N LEU A 166 11.32 -5.84 -8.05
CA LEU A 166 11.09 -4.43 -7.72
C LEU A 166 11.07 -4.18 -6.21
N ARG A 167 10.47 -5.08 -5.43
CA ARG A 167 10.47 -4.96 -3.97
C ARG A 167 11.87 -5.05 -3.35
N ARG A 168 12.80 -5.76 -3.98
CA ARG A 168 14.20 -5.81 -3.56
C ARG A 168 14.96 -4.54 -3.92
N GLU A 169 14.59 -3.89 -5.02
CA GLU A 169 15.25 -2.68 -5.51
C GLU A 169 14.74 -1.41 -4.84
N LEU A 170 13.46 -1.38 -4.45
CA LEU A 170 12.88 -0.23 -3.75
C LEU A 170 13.38 -0.17 -2.29
N PRO A 171 13.58 1.04 -1.74
CA PRO A 171 13.94 1.20 -0.33
C PRO A 171 12.86 0.54 0.55
N SER A 172 13.23 -0.07 1.68
CA SER A 172 12.34 -0.79 2.61
C SER A 172 11.16 0.04 3.15
N SER A 173 11.18 1.35 2.92
CA SER A 173 10.06 2.24 3.21
C SER A 173 8.89 2.13 2.19
N ALA A 174 9.10 1.45 1.05
CA ALA A 174 8.11 1.18 0.00
C ALA A 174 7.39 -0.17 0.16
N ASP A 175 7.63 -0.90 1.26
CA ASP A 175 7.20 -2.29 1.49
C ASP A 175 5.69 -2.51 1.76
N GLN A 176 4.84 -1.50 1.60
CA GLN A 176 3.45 -1.54 2.05
C GLN A 176 2.48 -1.36 0.89
N TRP A 177 2.31 -2.41 0.08
CA TRP A 177 1.33 -2.41 -1.00
C TRP A 177 0.20 -3.38 -0.65
N ALA A 178 -1.05 -2.93 -0.80
CA ALA A 178 -2.22 -3.78 -0.69
C ALA A 178 -2.30 -4.72 -1.91
N VAL A 179 -1.99 -6.00 -1.70
CA VAL A 179 -2.45 -7.07 -2.57
C VAL A 179 -3.70 -7.64 -1.92
N PRO A 180 -4.90 -7.53 -2.55
CA PRO A 180 -6.06 -8.28 -2.08
C PRO A 180 -5.69 -9.77 -2.08
N ARG A 181 -5.80 -10.41 -0.91
CA ARG A 181 -5.58 -11.85 -0.74
C ARG A 181 -6.58 -12.67 -1.53
#